data_AF-A0A349CJK1-F1
#
_entry.id   AF-A0A349CJK1-F1
#
_cell.length_a   1.000
_cell.length_b   1.000
_cell.length_c   1.000
_cell.angle_alpha   90.00
_cell.angle_beta   90.00
_cell.angle_gamma   90.00
#
_symmetry.space_group_name_H-M   'P 1'
#
loop_
_entity.id
_entity.type
_entity.pdbx_description
1 polymer ?
#
loop_
_entity_poly.entity_id
_entity_poly.type
_entity_poly.pdbx_seq_one_letter_code
_entity_poly.pdbx_strand_id
1 'polypeptide(L)' 'MGRKKVGIALGGGAARGLAHIGVLEVLEKERIPIDMIAGTSAGAIVGALFAEGMSA' A
#
# COMPACT_ATOMS: atom_id res chain seq x y z
N MET A 1 -22.67 13.61 0.39
CA MET A 1 -22.12 12.42 1.08
C MET A 1 -20.82 12.05 0.37
N GLY A 2 -19.66 12.11 1.03
CA GLY A 2 -18.37 11.76 0.39
C GLY A 2 -18.18 10.25 0.26
N ARG A 3 -17.23 9.81 -0.58
CA ARG A 3 -16.83 8.39 -0.65
C ARG A 3 -16.29 7.91 0.70
N LYS A 4 -16.42 6.62 1.02
CA LYS A 4 -15.74 6.03 2.18
C LYS A 4 -14.23 6.13 1.98
N LYS A 5 -13.50 6.47 3.04
CA LYS A 5 -12.05 6.44 3.04
C LYS A 5 -11.56 5.00 3.23
N VAL A 6 -10.50 4.62 2.53
CA VAL A 6 -9.86 3.31 2.60
C VAL A 6 -8.46 3.49 3.14
N GLY A 7 -8.16 2.81 4.25
CA GLY A 7 -6.82 2.72 4.81
C GLY A 7 -6.27 1.30 4.68
N ILE A 8 -4.99 1.17 4.38
CA ILE A 8 -4.31 -0.13 4.33
C ILE A 8 -3.18 -0.21 5.36
N ALA A 9 -2.93 -1.41 5.88
CA ALA A 9 -1.89 -1.69 6.86
C ALA A 9 -0.91 -2.73 6.32
N LEU A 10 0.34 -2.33 6.09
CA LEU A 10 1.40 -3.16 5.53
C LEU A 10 2.32 -3.66 6.64
N GLY A 11 2.23 -4.96 6.97
CA GLY A 11 3.06 -5.60 7.99
C GLY A 11 4.55 -5.66 7.63
N GLY A 12 5.40 -5.91 8.64
CA GLY A 12 6.81 -6.23 8.41
C GLY A 12 7.00 -7.64 7.85
N GLY A 13 8.17 -7.91 7.24
CA GLY A 13 8.43 -9.25 6.69
C GLY A 13 9.81 -9.48 6.07
N ALA A 14 10.77 -8.57 6.26
CA ALA A 14 12.06 -8.58 5.55
C ALA A 14 11.84 -8.81 4.03
N ALA A 15 12.43 -9.86 3.45
CA ALA A 15 12.25 -10.21 2.04
C ALA A 15 10.79 -10.49 1.65
N ARG A 16 9.97 -11.04 2.55
CA ARG A 16 8.53 -11.27 2.29
C ARG A 16 7.73 -9.97 2.15
N GLY A 17 8.28 -8.85 2.61
CA GLY A 17 7.65 -7.53 2.44
C GLY A 17 7.50 -7.11 0.98
N LEU A 18 8.27 -7.70 0.05
CA LEU A 18 8.11 -7.47 -1.39
C LEU A 18 6.74 -7.92 -1.91
N ALA A 19 6.07 -8.86 -1.23
CA ALA A 19 4.72 -9.28 -1.59
C ALA A 19 3.69 -8.12 -1.51
N HIS A 20 3.98 -7.07 -0.74
CA HIS A 20 3.12 -5.88 -0.68
C HIS A 20 3.02 -5.16 -2.03
N ILE A 21 4.06 -5.25 -2.89
CA ILE A 21 4.04 -4.64 -4.22
C ILE A 21 2.91 -5.26 -5.06
N GLY A 22 2.85 -6.60 -5.15
CA GLY A 22 1.79 -7.28 -5.90
C GLY A 22 0.38 -7.05 -5.34
N VAL A 23 0.25 -6.81 -4.02
CA VAL A 23 -1.03 -6.37 -3.44
C VAL A 23 -1.40 -4.98 -3.95
N LEU A 24 -0.47 -4.02 -3.92
CA LEU A 24 -0.68 -2.66 -4.39
C LEU A 24 -1.00 -2.61 -5.89
N GLU A 25 -0.30 -3.37 -6.72
CA GLU A 25 -0.56 -3.52 -8.17
C GLU A 25 -2.03 -3.90 -8.43
N VAL A 26 -2.55 -4.89 -7.68
CA VAL A 26 -3.95 -5.33 -7.82
C VAL A 26 -4.92 -4.24 -7.34
N LEU A 27 -4.62 -3.57 -6.23
CA LEU A 27 -5.48 -2.49 -5.73
C LEU A 27 -5.55 -1.31 -6.73
N GLU A 28 -4.43 -0.94 -7.36
CA GLU A 28 -4.40 0.07 -8.42
C GLU A 28 -5.19 -0.37 -9.66
N LYS A 29 -4.96 -1.61 -10.12
CA LYS A 29 -5.65 -2.18 -11.29
C LYS A 29 -7.17 -2.19 -11.10
N GLU A 30 -7.64 -2.58 -9.91
CA GLU A 30 -9.05 -2.61 -9.55
C GLU A 30 -9.60 -1.24 -9.14
N ARG A 31 -8.78 -0.17 -9.23
CA ARG A 31 -9.14 1.22 -8.94
C ARG A 31 -9.68 1.41 -7.51
N ILE A 32 -9.11 0.71 -6.54
CA ILE A 32 -9.45 0.86 -5.13
C ILE A 32 -8.73 2.11 -4.57
N PRO A 33 -9.47 3.14 -4.12
CA PRO A 33 -8.85 4.43 -3.80
C PRO A 33 -8.29 4.45 -2.37
N ILE A 34 -6.98 4.21 -2.24
CA ILE A 34 -6.25 4.24 -0.97
C ILE A 34 -6.05 5.69 -0.50
N ASP A 35 -6.57 6.02 0.69
CA ASP A 35 -6.46 7.35 1.30
C ASP A 35 -5.33 7.46 2.33
N MET A 36 -5.00 6.34 2.97
CA MET A 36 -4.11 6.29 4.12
C MET A 36 -3.34 4.98 4.12
N ILE A 37 -2.07 5.04 4.51
CA ILE A 37 -1.19 3.87 4.61
C ILE A 37 -0.51 3.89 5.97
N ALA A 38 -0.57 2.76 6.66
CA ALA A 38 0.26 2.48 7.82
C ALA A 38 1.20 1.31 7.46
N GLY A 39 2.48 1.41 7.83
CA GLY A 39 3.44 0.35 7.52
C GLY A 39 4.47 0.15 8.62
N THR A 40 4.98 -1.08 8.72
CA THR A 40 6.04 -1.46 9.68
C THR A 40 7.22 -2.09 8.94
N SER A 41 8.45 -1.65 9.22
CA SER A 41 9.68 -2.21 8.64
C SER A 41 9.61 -2.24 7.09
N ALA A 42 9.74 -3.40 6.45
CA ALA A 42 9.63 -3.55 4.99
C ALA A 42 8.31 -2.98 4.42
N GLY A 43 7.18 -3.16 5.12
CA GLY A 43 5.90 -2.59 4.71
C GLY A 43 5.85 -1.07 4.80
N ALA A 44 6.60 -0.46 5.73
CA ALA A 44 6.73 1.00 5.81
C ALA A 44 7.47 1.55 4.60
N ILE A 45 8.54 0.88 4.17
CA ILE A 45 9.34 1.29 2.99
C ILE A 45 8.48 1.22 1.74
N VAL A 46 7.85 0.06 1.46
CA VAL A 46 6.99 -0.11 0.29
C VAL A 46 5.82 0.88 0.31
N GLY A 47 5.15 1.02 1.46
CA GLY A 47 4.02 1.93 1.61
C GLY A 47 4.38 3.40 1.44
N ALA A 48 5.56 3.82 1.92
CA ALA A 48 6.03 5.20 1.76
C ALA A 48 6.36 5.52 0.30
N LEU A 49 7.05 4.62 -0.41
CA LEU A 49 7.37 4.79 -1.83
C LEU A 49 6.10 4.85 -2.69
N PHE A 50 5.14 3.97 -2.43
CA PHE A 50 3.84 4.00 -3.09
C PHE A 50 3.08 5.31 -2.82
N ALA A 51 3.08 5.79 -1.56
CA ALA A 51 2.45 7.06 -1.20
C ALA A 51 3.12 8.28 -1.85
N GLU A 52 4.40 8.20 -2.21
CA GLU A 52 5.11 9.24 -2.97
C GLU A 52 4.66 9.33 -4.44
N GLY A 53 3.83 8.38 -4.90
CA GLY A 53 3.34 8.33 -6.28
C GLY A 53 4.18 7.43 -7.18
N MET A 54 5.06 6.60 -6.62
CA MET A 54 5.61 5.47 -7.38
C MET A 54 4.47 4.48 -7.63
N SER A 55 4.19 4.22 -8.91
CA SER A 55 3.24 3.15 -9.27
C SER A 55 3.80 1.81 -8.81
N ALA A 56 2.92 0.96 -8.27
CA ALA A 56 3.27 -0.42 -7.99
C ALA A 56 3.33 -1.22 -9.29
#